data_AF-A0A1H5WUX9-F1
#
_entry.id   AF-A0A1H5WUX9-F1
#
_cell.length_a   1.000
_cell.length_b   1.000
_cell.length_c   1.000
_cell.angle_alpha   90.00
_cell.angle_beta   90.00
_cell.angle_gamma   90.00
#
_symmetry.space_group_name_H-M   'P 1'
#
loop_
_entity.id
_entity.type
_entity.pdbx_description
1 polymer ?
#
loop_
_entity_poly.entity_id
_entity_poly.type
_entity_poly.pdbx_seq_one_letter_code
_entity_poly.pdbx_strand_id
1 'polypeptide(L)'
;MRRFLIIIFMFFIFVPKVYAHKPIFETKDTTFENPIVIKDHKISYAVYGKLDRMDDVDYIKFYAKKGEPLFIQMTIPIFKGNEDFSPLFAIIGKGINRKDKLPFDIPKDYGAIVLKPTPKEYFYEKFTQTKYYIRQSIRSEIPEDGEYYVAIFSNGEKGKYTLAIGDKEKFTILDWLKMPFSYVAVKYFFNPLKTTLILILLVGLIYIIKFKLQA
;
A
#
# COMPACT_ATOMS: atom_id res chain seq x y z
N MET A 1 22.12 35.40 -1.09
CA MET A 1 22.34 34.06 -0.51
C MET A 1 21.75 33.90 0.90
N ARG A 2 22.11 34.73 1.90
CA ARG A 2 21.60 34.62 3.30
C ARG A 2 20.06 34.59 3.43
N ARG A 3 19.35 35.46 2.70
CA ARG A 3 17.87 35.49 2.69
C ARG A 3 17.24 34.26 2.02
N PHE A 4 17.91 33.66 1.04
CA PHE A 4 17.43 32.47 0.32
C PHE A 4 17.58 31.21 1.20
N LEU A 5 18.70 31.10 1.93
CA LEU A 5 18.94 30.05 2.93
C LEU A 5 17.95 30.11 4.10
N ILE A 6 17.59 31.31 4.56
CA ILE A 6 16.60 31.50 5.65
C ILE A 6 15.20 31.08 5.20
N ILE A 7 14.80 31.35 3.95
CA ILE A 7 13.50 30.93 3.41
C ILE A 7 13.44 29.40 3.27
N ILE A 8 14.52 28.76 2.78
CA ILE A 8 14.62 27.29 2.73
C ILE A 8 14.55 26.72 4.14
N PHE A 9 15.27 27.30 5.10
CA PHE A 9 15.29 26.84 6.49
C PHE A 9 13.91 27.02 7.17
N MET A 10 13.20 28.13 6.94
CA MET A 10 11.82 28.34 7.41
C MET A 10 10.82 27.36 6.79
N PHE A 11 11.03 26.95 5.53
CA PHE A 11 10.19 25.93 4.88
C PHE A 11 10.32 24.54 5.53
N PHE A 12 11.50 24.21 6.06
CA PHE A 12 11.73 22.93 6.76
C PHE A 12 11.10 22.88 8.17
N ILE A 13 10.86 24.03 8.82
CA ILE A 13 10.31 24.09 10.19
C ILE A 13 8.80 23.80 10.22
N PHE A 14 8.11 23.93 9.08
CA PHE A 14 6.65 23.73 8.97
C PHE A 14 6.26 22.50 8.14
N VAL A 15 7.12 21.48 8.03
CA VAL A 15 6.70 20.22 7.42
C VAL A 15 5.81 19.50 8.45
N PRO A 16 4.49 19.35 8.22
CA PRO A 16 3.65 18.60 9.14
C PRO A 16 4.22 17.19 9.29
N LYS A 17 4.06 16.57 10.47
CA LYS A 17 4.38 15.16 10.64
C LYS A 17 3.42 14.36 9.76
N VAL A 18 3.91 13.97 8.59
CA VAL A 18 3.13 13.19 7.65
C VAL A 18 3.34 11.73 7.96
N TYR A 19 2.25 11.07 8.37
CA TYR A 19 2.24 9.64 8.59
C TYR A 19 2.34 8.95 7.23
N ALA A 20 3.44 8.25 6.98
CA ALA A 20 3.70 7.62 5.69
C ALA A 20 3.88 6.11 5.85
N HIS A 21 2.99 5.33 5.27
CA HIS A 21 3.26 3.91 5.14
C HIS A 21 4.52 3.69 4.30
N LYS A 22 5.34 2.70 4.66
CA LYS A 22 6.45 2.27 3.78
C LYS A 22 5.87 1.59 2.54
N PRO A 23 6.05 2.14 1.33
CA PRO A 23 5.43 1.60 0.14
C PRO A 23 6.12 0.30 -0.28
N ILE A 24 5.33 -0.68 -0.64
CA ILE A 24 5.75 -1.88 -1.36
C ILE A 24 4.85 -1.95 -2.60
N PHE A 25 5.46 -2.08 -3.77
CA PHE A 25 4.70 -2.22 -5.02
C PHE A 25 4.78 -3.65 -5.48
N GLU A 26 3.63 -4.23 -5.77
CA GLU A 26 3.57 -5.40 -6.60
C GLU A 26 4.09 -5.05 -8.00
N THR A 27 5.10 -5.78 -8.45
CA THR A 27 5.73 -5.56 -9.77
C THR A 27 5.54 -6.74 -10.71
N LYS A 28 5.12 -7.88 -10.17
CA LYS A 28 4.80 -9.14 -10.82
C LYS A 28 3.75 -9.82 -9.97
N ASP A 29 2.87 -10.58 -10.60
CA ASP A 29 1.88 -11.38 -9.91
C ASP A 29 2.56 -12.30 -8.91
N THR A 30 1.90 -12.42 -7.76
CA THR A 30 2.39 -13.23 -6.66
C THR A 30 1.72 -14.58 -6.65
N THR A 31 2.35 -15.56 -6.03
CA THR A 31 1.75 -16.87 -5.75
C THR A 31 1.97 -17.22 -4.29
N PHE A 32 1.34 -18.29 -3.82
CA PHE A 32 1.59 -18.77 -2.47
C PHE A 32 3.09 -19.09 -2.24
N GLU A 33 3.78 -19.60 -3.26
CA GLU A 33 5.21 -19.93 -3.23
C GLU A 33 6.12 -18.70 -3.44
N ASN A 34 5.65 -17.69 -4.19
CA ASN A 34 6.34 -16.42 -4.41
C ASN A 34 5.51 -15.21 -3.94
N PRO A 35 5.33 -15.05 -2.62
CA PRO A 35 4.57 -13.94 -2.06
C PRO A 35 5.42 -12.67 -1.92
N ILE A 36 4.76 -11.53 -1.73
CA ILE A 36 5.40 -10.32 -1.20
C ILE A 36 5.78 -10.58 0.28
N VAL A 37 7.08 -10.54 0.59
CA VAL A 37 7.54 -10.80 1.96
C VAL A 37 7.66 -9.50 2.77
N ILE A 38 6.97 -9.45 3.90
CA ILE A 38 7.04 -8.37 4.88
C ILE A 38 7.88 -8.82 6.07
N LYS A 39 8.97 -8.06 6.31
CA LYS A 39 9.98 -8.41 7.33
C LYS A 39 9.49 -8.26 8.77
N ASP A 40 8.69 -7.23 9.03
CA ASP A 40 8.11 -6.95 10.35
C ASP A 40 6.69 -6.43 10.16
N HIS A 41 5.71 -7.30 10.40
CA HIS A 41 4.29 -7.01 10.17
C HIS A 41 3.73 -5.91 11.09
N LYS A 42 4.46 -5.52 12.14
CA LYS A 42 4.04 -4.45 13.06
C LYS A 42 4.41 -3.08 12.50
N ILE A 43 5.43 -2.99 11.65
CA ILE A 43 5.82 -1.75 10.99
C ILE A 43 4.78 -1.41 9.93
N SER A 44 4.40 -0.14 9.87
CA SER A 44 3.42 0.38 8.92
C SER A 44 3.93 0.32 7.48
N TYR A 45 3.49 -0.70 6.74
CA TYR A 45 3.69 -0.87 5.30
C TYR A 45 2.37 -0.62 4.54
N ALA A 46 2.48 -0.14 3.31
CA ALA A 46 1.37 -0.07 2.35
C ALA A 46 1.77 -0.84 1.10
N VAL A 47 1.10 -1.95 0.86
CA VAL A 47 1.25 -2.76 -0.35
C VAL A 47 0.30 -2.24 -1.41
N TYR A 48 0.85 -1.75 -2.52
CA TYR A 48 0.13 -1.30 -3.70
C TYR A 48 0.09 -2.46 -4.69
N GLY A 49 -1.09 -3.06 -4.88
CA GLY A 49 -1.29 -4.25 -5.72
C GLY A 49 -2.44 -4.09 -6.71
N LYS A 50 -2.54 -5.04 -7.65
CA LYS A 50 -3.52 -5.01 -8.72
C LYS A 50 -3.94 -6.42 -9.11
N LEU A 51 -5.22 -6.71 -8.94
CA LEU A 51 -5.85 -7.89 -9.55
C LEU A 51 -6.22 -7.59 -10.99
N ASP A 52 -5.68 -8.36 -11.94
CA ASP A 52 -5.83 -8.08 -13.37
C ASP A 52 -6.35 -9.22 -14.24
N ARG A 53 -6.53 -10.40 -13.64
CA ARG A 53 -7.32 -11.51 -14.16
C ARG A 53 -8.50 -11.84 -13.24
N MET A 54 -9.40 -12.68 -13.72
CA MET A 54 -10.60 -13.05 -12.96
C MET A 54 -10.31 -14.00 -11.80
N ASP A 55 -9.26 -14.81 -11.94
CA ASP A 55 -8.78 -15.82 -11.01
C ASP A 55 -7.51 -15.37 -10.27
N ASP A 56 -7.21 -14.07 -10.32
CA ASP A 56 -5.99 -13.51 -9.77
C ASP A 56 -6.04 -13.46 -8.24
N VAL A 57 -4.93 -13.83 -7.61
CA VAL A 57 -4.79 -13.85 -6.16
C VAL A 57 -3.41 -13.36 -5.77
N ASP A 58 -3.37 -12.27 -5.02
CA ASP A 58 -2.11 -11.72 -4.53
C ASP A 58 -1.81 -12.22 -3.12
N TYR A 59 -0.59 -12.67 -2.89
CA TYR A 59 -0.13 -13.22 -1.62
C TYR A 59 0.93 -12.33 -0.98
N ILE A 60 0.72 -12.00 0.28
CA ILE A 60 1.69 -11.36 1.15
C ILE A 60 2.03 -12.32 2.28
N LYS A 61 3.30 -12.49 2.60
CA LYS A 61 3.78 -13.36 3.68
C LYS A 61 4.52 -12.57 4.74
N PHE A 62 4.31 -12.92 6.00
CA PHE A 62 5.12 -12.46 7.12
C PHE A 62 5.25 -13.54 8.19
N TYR A 63 6.34 -13.47 8.95
CA TYR A 63 6.47 -14.25 10.18
C TYR A 63 5.91 -13.46 11.36
N ALA A 64 5.27 -14.14 12.30
CA ALA A 64 4.79 -13.55 13.53
C ALA A 64 4.90 -14.51 14.70
N LYS A 65 4.97 -13.95 15.91
CA LYS A 65 4.95 -14.69 17.17
C LYS A 65 3.60 -14.52 17.86
N LYS A 66 3.19 -15.54 18.61
CA LYS A 66 1.99 -15.54 19.42
C LYS A 66 1.92 -14.30 20.31
N GLY A 67 0.75 -13.67 20.33
CA GLY A 67 0.48 -12.44 21.10
C GLY A 67 0.99 -11.16 20.46
N GLU A 68 1.70 -11.21 19.31
CA GLU A 68 2.02 -9.99 18.57
C GLU A 68 0.74 -9.36 17.98
N PRO A 69 0.64 -8.01 17.94
CA PRO A 69 -0.53 -7.33 17.40
C PRO A 69 -0.54 -7.42 15.88
N LEU A 70 -1.70 -7.79 15.33
CA LEU A 70 -1.98 -7.78 13.91
C LEU A 70 -2.91 -6.63 13.56
N PHE A 71 -2.49 -5.79 12.60
CA PHE A 71 -3.34 -4.79 11.97
C PHE A 71 -3.23 -4.94 10.46
N ILE A 72 -4.38 -5.10 9.80
CA ILE A 72 -4.48 -5.10 8.33
C ILE A 72 -5.69 -4.25 7.96
N GLN A 73 -5.52 -3.36 6.98
CA GLN A 73 -6.61 -2.54 6.44
C GLN A 73 -6.52 -2.47 4.92
N MET A 74 -7.65 -2.77 4.28
CA MET A 74 -7.80 -2.66 2.83
C MET A 74 -8.43 -1.32 2.48
N THR A 75 -7.81 -0.63 1.52
CA THR A 75 -8.31 0.63 0.96
C THR A 75 -8.34 0.57 -0.55
N ILE A 76 -9.40 1.11 -1.14
CA ILE A 76 -9.63 1.13 -2.58
C ILE A 76 -9.48 2.57 -3.09
N PRO A 77 -8.48 2.88 -3.91
CA PRO A 77 -8.24 4.22 -4.42
C PRO A 77 -9.40 4.67 -5.32
N ILE A 78 -9.78 5.95 -5.20
CA ILE A 78 -10.90 6.56 -5.92
C ILE A 78 -10.37 7.17 -7.22
N PHE A 79 -10.58 6.47 -8.34
CA PHE A 79 -10.32 6.97 -9.69
C PHE A 79 -11.19 6.23 -10.72
N LYS A 80 -11.26 6.77 -11.95
CA LYS A 80 -12.05 6.20 -13.04
C LYS A 80 -11.54 4.81 -13.46
N GLY A 81 -12.41 3.81 -13.43
CA GLY A 81 -12.10 2.41 -13.74
C GLY A 81 -11.79 1.54 -12.51
N ASN A 82 -12.09 2.01 -11.30
CA ASN A 82 -11.90 1.27 -10.04
C ASN A 82 -13.14 1.33 -9.11
N GLU A 83 -14.26 1.87 -9.59
CA GLU A 83 -15.44 2.23 -8.79
C GLU A 83 -16.17 1.00 -8.22
N ASP A 84 -16.22 -0.06 -9.02
CA ASP A 84 -16.89 -1.32 -8.70
C ASP A 84 -15.94 -2.35 -8.08
N PHE A 85 -14.64 -2.04 -8.03
CA PHE A 85 -13.65 -2.95 -7.46
C PHE A 85 -13.87 -3.12 -5.96
N SER A 86 -14.09 -4.36 -5.55
CA SER A 86 -14.51 -4.72 -4.20
C SER A 86 -13.85 -6.03 -3.73
N PRO A 87 -12.50 -6.09 -3.70
CA PRO A 87 -11.78 -7.31 -3.38
C PRO A 87 -12.01 -7.73 -1.94
N LEU A 88 -11.86 -9.02 -1.69
CA LEU A 88 -11.77 -9.64 -0.38
C LEU A 88 -10.30 -9.80 -0.01
N PHE A 89 -10.03 -10.01 1.27
CA PHE A 89 -8.77 -10.63 1.67
C PHE A 89 -9.00 -11.70 2.73
N ALA A 90 -8.13 -12.70 2.73
CA ALA A 90 -8.08 -13.74 3.73
C ALA A 90 -6.79 -13.66 4.54
N ILE A 91 -6.89 -13.90 5.85
CA ILE A 91 -5.73 -14.11 6.72
C ILE A 91 -5.61 -15.61 6.95
N ILE A 92 -4.45 -16.16 6.65
CA ILE A 92 -4.17 -17.59 6.58
C ILE A 92 -2.96 -17.90 7.46
N GLY A 93 -3.06 -18.89 8.34
CA GLY A 93 -1.98 -19.20 9.29
C GLY A 93 -2.33 -20.30 10.28
N LYS A 94 -1.31 -20.79 11.00
CA LYS A 94 -1.48 -21.73 12.13
C LYS A 94 -2.19 -21.06 13.30
N GLY A 95 -2.88 -21.87 14.11
CA GLY A 95 -3.66 -21.42 15.27
C GLY A 95 -4.95 -20.66 14.93
N ILE A 96 -5.21 -20.35 13.66
CA ILE A 96 -6.50 -19.81 13.22
C ILE A 96 -7.51 -20.95 13.21
N ASN A 97 -8.52 -20.88 14.09
CA ASN A 97 -9.52 -21.95 14.20
C ASN A 97 -10.58 -21.92 13.08
N ARG A 98 -10.76 -20.76 12.43
CA ARG A 98 -11.74 -20.59 11.35
C ARG A 98 -11.22 -21.24 10.06
N LYS A 99 -12.13 -21.83 9.27
CA LYS A 99 -11.84 -22.45 7.98
C LYS A 99 -12.82 -21.95 6.92
N ASP A 100 -12.79 -20.63 6.68
CA ASP A 100 -13.63 -20.04 5.65
C ASP A 100 -13.29 -20.61 4.27
N LYS A 101 -14.30 -20.76 3.42
CA LYS A 101 -14.11 -21.27 2.05
C LYS A 101 -13.26 -20.29 1.23
N LEU A 102 -12.22 -20.81 0.60
CA LEU A 102 -11.33 -20.09 -0.30
C LEU A 102 -11.47 -20.64 -1.73
N PRO A 103 -11.22 -19.83 -2.77
CA PRO A 103 -11.18 -20.30 -4.15
C PRO A 103 -9.83 -20.96 -4.53
N PHE A 104 -8.92 -21.12 -3.58
CA PHE A 104 -7.59 -21.70 -3.74
C PHE A 104 -7.23 -22.57 -2.53
N ASP A 105 -6.25 -23.44 -2.71
CA ASP A 105 -5.77 -24.33 -1.66
C ASP A 105 -4.81 -23.62 -0.69
N ILE A 106 -4.80 -24.09 0.55
CA ILE A 106 -3.87 -23.67 1.61
C ILE A 106 -3.34 -24.91 2.35
N PRO A 107 -2.22 -24.80 3.09
CA PRO A 107 -1.72 -25.92 3.88
C PRO A 107 -2.78 -26.49 4.83
N LYS A 108 -2.82 -27.83 4.97
CA LYS A 108 -3.89 -28.54 5.69
C LYS A 108 -4.00 -28.17 7.17
N ASP A 109 -2.88 -27.79 7.78
CA ASP A 109 -2.78 -27.38 9.18
C ASP A 109 -3.08 -25.89 9.40
N TYR A 110 -3.39 -25.13 8.35
CA TYR A 110 -3.70 -23.72 8.43
C TYR A 110 -5.20 -23.50 8.51
N GLY A 111 -5.60 -22.47 9.26
CA GLY A 111 -6.93 -21.89 9.17
C GLY A 111 -6.95 -20.65 8.29
N ALA A 112 -8.15 -20.19 7.97
CA ALA A 112 -8.38 -18.99 7.19
C ALA A 112 -9.60 -18.19 7.70
N ILE A 113 -9.43 -16.88 7.79
CA ILE A 113 -10.51 -15.92 8.03
C ILE A 113 -10.62 -15.03 6.79
N VAL A 114 -11.77 -15.07 6.11
CA VAL A 114 -12.09 -14.21 4.98
C VAL A 114 -12.81 -12.94 5.46
N LEU A 115 -12.28 -11.78 5.06
CA LEU A 115 -12.86 -10.48 5.34
C LEU A 115 -13.56 -9.94 4.09
N LYS A 116 -14.89 -9.85 4.17
CA LYS A 116 -15.73 -9.27 3.13
C LYS A 116 -15.71 -7.74 3.18
N PRO A 117 -15.83 -7.06 2.03
CA PRO A 117 -15.95 -5.61 1.97
C PRO A 117 -17.11 -5.09 2.83
N THR A 118 -16.82 -4.10 3.65
CA THR A 118 -17.80 -3.29 4.38
C THR A 118 -18.29 -2.14 3.50
N PRO A 119 -19.34 -1.40 3.95
CA PRO A 119 -19.72 -0.15 3.32
C PRO A 119 -18.52 0.79 3.14
N LYS A 120 -18.55 1.57 2.04
CA LYS A 120 -17.48 2.48 1.65
C LYS A 120 -17.35 3.61 2.68
N GLU A 121 -16.21 3.70 3.35
CA GLU A 121 -15.85 4.82 4.23
C GLU A 121 -14.79 5.70 3.55
N TYR A 122 -15.07 6.99 3.38
CA TYR A 122 -14.12 7.90 2.70
C TYR A 122 -12.89 8.17 3.57
N PHE A 123 -11.71 8.04 2.98
CA PHE A 123 -10.43 8.34 3.60
C PHE A 123 -9.56 9.17 2.66
N TYR A 124 -8.94 10.23 3.19
CA TYR A 124 -7.97 11.03 2.46
C TYR A 124 -6.59 10.88 3.09
N GLU A 125 -5.69 10.23 2.36
CA GLU A 125 -4.31 10.03 2.79
C GLU A 125 -3.50 11.28 2.43
N LYS A 126 -2.98 11.95 3.46
CA LYS A 126 -2.38 13.28 3.35
C LYS A 126 -1.02 13.26 2.65
N PHE A 127 -0.20 12.23 2.83
CA PHE A 127 1.14 12.12 2.26
C PHE A 127 1.10 12.07 0.74
N THR A 128 0.43 11.05 0.24
CA THR A 128 0.28 10.78 -1.18
C THR A 128 -0.81 11.64 -1.78
N GLN A 129 -1.63 12.35 -1.00
CA GLN A 129 -2.79 13.12 -1.48
C GLN A 129 -3.71 12.22 -2.30
N THR A 130 -3.99 11.03 -1.77
CA THR A 130 -4.79 10.01 -2.45
C THR A 130 -6.10 9.81 -1.71
N LYS A 131 -7.18 9.78 -2.46
CA LYS A 131 -8.54 9.53 -1.96
C LYS A 131 -8.80 8.04 -2.04
N TYR A 132 -9.32 7.47 -0.96
CA TYR A 132 -9.62 6.06 -0.84
C TYR A 132 -11.03 5.86 -0.27
N TYR A 133 -11.57 4.67 -0.51
CA TYR A 133 -12.55 4.06 0.37
C TYR A 133 -11.87 3.01 1.25
N ILE A 134 -11.98 3.12 2.56
CA ILE A 134 -11.69 2.00 3.46
C ILE A 134 -12.79 0.95 3.22
N ARG A 135 -12.37 -0.31 3.01
CA ARG A 135 -13.30 -1.41 2.69
C ARG A 135 -13.26 -2.53 3.71
N GLN A 136 -12.17 -2.80 4.39
CA GLN A 136 -12.11 -3.78 5.46
C GLN A 136 -10.97 -3.42 6.40
N SER A 137 -11.11 -3.73 7.68
CA SER A 137 -10.03 -3.61 8.65
C SER A 137 -10.15 -4.72 9.69
N ILE A 138 -9.01 -5.16 10.21
CA ILE A 138 -8.95 -6.07 11.34
C ILE A 138 -7.83 -5.67 12.28
N ARG A 139 -8.14 -5.77 13.57
CA ARG A 139 -7.20 -5.69 14.68
C ARG A 139 -7.37 -6.96 15.50
N SER A 140 -6.31 -7.70 15.67
CA SER A 140 -6.31 -8.96 16.44
C SER A 140 -4.92 -9.22 17.00
N GLU A 141 -4.77 -10.36 17.66
CA GLU A 141 -3.47 -10.88 18.09
C GLU A 141 -3.16 -12.15 17.30
N ILE A 142 -1.87 -12.42 17.15
CA ILE A 142 -1.38 -13.62 16.48
C ILE A 142 -1.60 -14.84 17.40
N PRO A 143 -2.31 -15.88 16.94
CA PRO A 143 -2.69 -17.00 17.82
C PRO A 143 -1.54 -17.98 18.07
N GLU A 144 -0.60 -18.12 17.15
CA GLU A 144 0.49 -19.10 17.19
C GLU A 144 1.75 -18.56 16.51
N ASP A 145 2.92 -19.07 16.88
CA ASP A 145 4.16 -18.74 16.19
C ASP A 145 4.17 -19.37 14.79
N GLY A 146 4.53 -18.60 13.76
CA GLY A 146 4.70 -19.15 12.43
C GLY A 146 4.59 -18.15 11.28
N GLU A 147 4.50 -18.71 10.07
CA GLU A 147 4.24 -17.95 8.86
C GLU A 147 2.74 -17.70 8.69
N TYR A 148 2.41 -16.44 8.40
CA TYR A 148 1.07 -15.98 8.07
C TYR A 148 1.06 -15.43 6.64
N TYR A 149 -0.06 -15.62 5.98
CA TYR A 149 -0.32 -15.16 4.63
C TYR A 149 -1.55 -14.26 4.63
N VAL A 150 -1.49 -13.19 3.83
CA VAL A 150 -2.66 -12.41 3.42
C VAL A 150 -2.87 -12.69 1.94
N ALA A 151 -4.01 -13.27 1.59
CA ALA A 151 -4.39 -13.50 0.20
C ALA A 151 -5.46 -12.47 -0.19
N ILE A 152 -5.23 -11.70 -1.26
CA ILE A 152 -6.15 -10.70 -1.79
C ILE A 152 -6.74 -11.25 -3.08
N PHE A 153 -8.07 -11.29 -3.18
CA PHE A 153 -8.76 -11.88 -4.33
C PHE A 153 -10.11 -11.19 -4.55
N SER A 154 -10.72 -11.41 -5.71
CA SER A 154 -12.02 -10.83 -6.05
C SER A 154 -12.98 -11.92 -6.58
N ASN A 155 -14.22 -11.55 -6.84
CA ASN A 155 -15.19 -12.40 -7.54
C ASN A 155 -15.15 -12.13 -9.06
N GLY A 156 -13.95 -11.94 -9.60
CA GLY A 156 -13.71 -11.62 -11.00
C GLY A 156 -13.55 -10.13 -11.31
N GLU A 157 -13.76 -9.24 -10.33
CA GLU A 157 -13.50 -7.81 -10.50
C GLU A 157 -12.00 -7.54 -10.61
N LYS A 158 -11.63 -6.66 -11.53
CA LYS A 158 -10.25 -6.20 -11.69
C LYS A 158 -10.11 -4.81 -11.10
N GLY A 159 -8.94 -4.51 -10.55
CA GLY A 159 -8.70 -3.19 -9.99
C GLY A 159 -7.42 -3.10 -9.19
N LYS A 160 -7.19 -1.91 -8.64
CA LYS A 160 -6.04 -1.61 -7.81
C LYS A 160 -6.47 -1.43 -6.37
N TYR A 161 -5.63 -1.88 -5.45
CA TYR A 161 -5.84 -1.70 -4.02
C TYR A 161 -4.59 -1.17 -3.33
N THR A 162 -4.79 -0.72 -2.10
CA THR A 162 -3.72 -0.51 -1.14
C THR A 162 -4.04 -1.29 0.14
N LEU A 163 -3.17 -2.23 0.51
CA LEU A 163 -3.27 -2.97 1.76
C LEU A 163 -2.27 -2.41 2.76
N ALA A 164 -2.77 -1.78 3.82
CA ALA A 164 -1.96 -1.41 4.97
C ALA A 164 -1.78 -2.63 5.89
N ILE A 165 -0.56 -2.84 6.37
CA ILE A 165 -0.23 -3.85 7.38
C ILE A 165 0.72 -3.24 8.40
N GLY A 166 0.42 -3.48 9.67
CA GLY A 166 1.09 -2.83 10.79
C GLY A 166 0.73 -1.35 10.93
N ASP A 167 0.92 -0.81 12.12
CA ASP A 167 0.61 0.58 12.43
C ASP A 167 1.74 1.32 13.16
N LYS A 168 2.88 0.65 13.41
CA LYS A 168 4.06 1.28 14.01
C LYS A 168 4.88 2.01 12.96
N GLU A 169 5.07 3.30 13.17
CA GLU A 169 5.95 4.12 12.34
C GLU A 169 7.41 3.90 12.71
N LYS A 170 8.23 3.48 11.74
CA LYS A 170 9.68 3.30 11.94
C LYS A 170 10.44 3.63 10.67
N PHE A 171 10.90 4.88 10.53
CA PHE A 171 11.63 5.35 9.34
C PHE A 171 13.14 5.41 9.59
N THR A 172 13.89 5.01 8.56
CA THR A 172 15.33 5.23 8.46
C THR A 172 15.61 6.53 7.70
N ILE A 173 16.84 7.04 7.76
CA ILE A 173 17.28 8.22 6.97
C ILE A 173 17.08 7.94 5.46
N LEU A 174 17.33 6.72 5.01
CA LEU A 174 17.13 6.34 3.61
C LEU A 174 15.65 6.37 3.22
N ASP A 175 14.74 6.02 4.12
CA ASP A 175 13.29 6.12 3.87
C ASP A 175 12.88 7.57 3.65
N TRP A 176 13.40 8.50 4.46
CA TRP A 176 13.17 9.94 4.31
C TRP A 176 13.67 10.47 2.96
N LEU A 177 14.89 10.08 2.55
CA LEU A 177 15.45 10.48 1.25
C LEU A 177 14.64 9.93 0.07
N LYS A 178 13.99 8.77 0.23
CA LYS A 178 13.13 8.14 -0.79
C LYS A 178 11.71 8.70 -0.85
N MET A 179 11.29 9.57 0.08
CA MET A 179 9.91 10.06 0.13
C MET A 179 9.45 10.76 -1.16
N PRO A 180 10.20 11.69 -1.78
CA PRO A 180 9.76 12.33 -3.02
C PRO A 180 9.57 11.32 -4.16
N PHE A 181 10.48 10.36 -4.28
CA PHE A 181 10.37 9.29 -5.26
C PHE A 181 9.15 8.40 -4.98
N SER A 182 8.92 8.06 -3.71
CA SER A 182 7.76 7.26 -3.29
C SER A 182 6.44 7.94 -3.64
N TYR A 183 6.34 9.26 -3.42
CA TYR A 183 5.18 10.04 -3.82
C TYR A 183 4.91 9.93 -5.33
N VAL A 184 5.93 10.13 -6.16
CA VAL A 184 5.81 10.01 -7.62
C VAL A 184 5.45 8.58 -8.03
N ALA A 185 6.05 7.57 -7.39
CA ALA A 185 5.78 6.16 -7.65
C ALA A 185 4.31 5.81 -7.36
N VAL A 186 3.73 6.30 -6.26
CA VAL A 186 2.30 6.11 -5.96
C VAL A 186 1.42 6.77 -7.02
N LYS A 187 1.74 8.00 -7.44
CA LYS A 187 0.98 8.68 -8.50
C LYS A 187 1.07 7.95 -9.83
N TYR A 188 2.26 7.47 -10.19
CA TYR A 188 2.50 6.68 -11.38
C TYR A 188 1.73 5.35 -11.33
N PHE A 189 1.75 4.66 -10.19
CA PHE A 189 1.04 3.40 -9.99
C PHE A 189 -0.46 3.56 -10.26
N PHE A 190 -1.12 4.60 -9.73
CA PHE A 190 -2.56 4.78 -9.98
C PHE A 190 -2.87 5.40 -11.34
N ASN A 191 -2.09 6.37 -11.80
CA ASN A 191 -2.33 7.06 -13.06
C ASN A 191 -1.00 7.34 -13.81
N PRO A 192 -0.49 6.35 -14.57
CA PRO A 192 0.82 6.45 -15.19
C PRO A 192 0.87 7.56 -16.24
N LEU A 193 -0.13 7.63 -17.14
CA LEU A 193 -0.17 8.64 -18.20
C LEU A 193 -0.20 10.06 -17.64
N LYS A 194 -1.08 10.36 -16.68
CA LYS A 194 -1.17 11.69 -16.07
C LYS A 194 0.14 12.06 -15.37
N THR A 195 0.73 11.11 -14.65
CA THR A 195 1.98 11.35 -13.93
C THR A 195 3.12 11.65 -14.90
N THR A 196 3.26 10.85 -15.96
CA THR A 196 4.26 11.08 -17.01
C THR A 196 4.09 12.43 -17.70
N LEU A 197 2.86 12.81 -18.07
CA LEU A 197 2.59 14.11 -18.68
C LEU A 197 2.98 15.29 -17.77
N ILE A 198 2.67 15.21 -16.47
CA ILE A 198 3.06 16.22 -15.49
C ILE A 198 4.59 16.32 -15.42
N LEU A 199 5.30 15.19 -15.38
CA LEU A 199 6.77 15.18 -15.35
C LEU A 199 7.37 15.81 -16.61
N ILE A 200 6.82 15.51 -17.79
CA ILE A 200 7.26 16.12 -19.06
C ILE A 200 7.05 17.64 -19.02
N LEU A 201 5.88 18.11 -18.57
CA LEU A 201 5.58 19.54 -18.46
C LEU A 201 6.53 20.25 -17.47
N LEU A 202 6.86 19.62 -16.35
CA LEU A 202 7.81 20.17 -15.37
C LEU A 202 9.22 20.29 -15.97
N VAL A 203 9.70 19.28 -16.68
CA VAL A 203 10.99 19.32 -17.37
C VAL A 203 11.00 20.40 -18.46
N GLY A 204 9.93 20.50 -19.25
CA GLY A 204 9.78 21.55 -20.26
C GLY A 204 9.80 22.96 -19.65
N LEU A 205 9.12 23.17 -18.53
CA LEU A 205 9.11 24.45 -17.82
C LEU A 205 10.50 24.83 -17.31
N ILE A 206 11.25 23.88 -16.73
CA ILE A 206 12.63 24.10 -16.28
C ILE A 206 13.52 24.52 -17.46
N TYR A 207 13.37 23.87 -18.61
CA TYR A 207 14.12 24.21 -19.82
C TYR A 207 13.80 25.64 -20.31
N ILE A 208 12.52 26.02 -20.34
CA ILE A 208 12.08 27.37 -20.73
C ILE A 208 12.64 28.44 -19.78
N ILE A 209 12.61 28.20 -18.47
CA ILE A 209 13.15 29.12 -17.47
C ILE A 209 14.66 29.28 -17.66
N LYS A 210 15.39 28.17 -17.86
CA LYS A 210 16.83 28.20 -18.09
C LYS A 210 17.17 28.99 -19.37
N PHE A 211 16.44 28.77 -20.45
CA PHE A 211 16.62 29.51 -21.70
C PHE A 211 16.39 31.01 -21.53
N LYS A 212 15.32 31.41 -20.83
CA LYS A 212 15.03 32.82 -20.54
C LYS A 212 16.04 33.51 -19.61
N LEU A 213 16.75 32.76 -18.77
CA LEU A 213 17.82 33.31 -17.92
C LEU A 213 19.17 33.45 -18.65
N GLN A 214 19.29 32.85 -19.84
CA GLN A 214 20.47 32.93 -20.69
C GLN A 214 20.34 33.95 -21.84
N ALA A 215 19.13 34.49 -22.05
CA ALA A 215 18.83 35.56 -22.99
C ALA A 215 18.72 36.90 -22.25
#